data_AF-A0A0R0CNR7-F1
#
_entry.id   AF-A0A0R0CNR7-F1
#
_cell.length_a   1.000
_cell.length_b   1.000
_cell.length_c   1.000
_cell.angle_alpha   90.00
_cell.angle_beta   90.00
_cell.angle_gamma   90.00
#
_symmetry.space_group_name_H-M   'P 1'
#
loop_
_entity.id
_entity.type
_entity.pdbx_description
1 polymer ?
#
loop_
_entity_poly.entity_id
_entity_poly.type
_entity_poly.pdbx_seq_one_letter_code
_entity_poly.pdbx_strand_id
1 'polypeptide(L)'
;MASTRHLKGISRSLGETFISRNNDLAGYWGLGLLCLETATLADTSARFDLLARTSAPGGPISQALAANYGDVLTALLARADIQSSQLTSAAMEVRFGSFGMCATPLWTGRGAPYHCSIVLVSQVGKAYISNLAGYCAPHDPGIESRSTRANALPLRGVLADEINTPGQ
;
A
#
# COMPACT_ATOMS: atom_id res chain seq x y z
N MET A 1 22.06 13.63 -9.35
CA MET A 1 20.73 13.34 -9.92
C MET A 1 20.37 11.90 -9.60
N ALA A 2 19.18 11.64 -9.07
CA ALA A 2 18.69 10.28 -8.89
C ALA A 2 18.77 9.51 -10.22
N SER A 3 19.47 8.38 -10.26
CA SER A 3 19.60 7.61 -11.50
C SER A 3 18.23 7.05 -11.91
N THR A 4 17.92 7.08 -13.21
CA THR A 4 16.68 6.52 -13.78
C THR A 4 16.42 5.07 -13.36
N ARG A 5 17.50 4.31 -13.12
CA ARG A 5 17.43 2.91 -12.68
C ARG A 5 17.00 2.81 -11.21
N HIS A 6 17.47 3.73 -10.36
CA HIS A 6 17.16 3.71 -8.92
C HIS A 6 15.69 4.03 -8.66
N LEU A 7 15.12 5.09 -9.24
CA LEU A 7 13.71 5.44 -9.00
C LEU A 7 12.73 4.39 -9.54
N LYS A 8 13.03 3.78 -10.69
CA LYS A 8 12.25 2.64 -11.20
C LYS A 8 12.33 1.45 -10.24
N GLY A 9 13.53 1.13 -9.75
CA GLY A 9 13.73 0.08 -8.73
C GLY A 9 12.95 0.36 -7.45
N ILE A 10 13.03 1.58 -6.92
CA ILE A 10 12.32 2.01 -5.71
C ILE A 10 10.80 1.89 -5.89
N SER A 11 10.25 2.37 -7.02
CA SER A 11 8.80 2.25 -7.29
C SER A 11 8.33 0.79 -7.29
N ARG A 12 9.17 -0.14 -7.77
CA ARG A 12 8.87 -1.56 -7.78
C ARG A 12 8.98 -2.17 -6.39
N SER A 13 10.09 -1.93 -5.67
CA SER A 13 10.32 -2.46 -4.32
C SER A 13 9.26 -1.98 -3.33
N LEU A 14 8.83 -0.72 -3.47
CA LEU A 14 7.75 -0.16 -2.65
C LEU A 14 6.44 -0.93 -2.86
N GLY A 15 6.06 -1.14 -4.12
CA GLY A 15 4.87 -1.91 -4.47
C GLY A 15 4.95 -3.36 -4.03
N GLU A 16 6.08 -4.05 -4.28
CA GLU A 16 6.27 -5.46 -3.87
C GLU A 16 6.19 -5.62 -2.35
N THR A 17 6.72 -4.65 -1.58
CA THR A 17 6.60 -4.62 -0.13
C THR A 17 5.13 -4.42 0.28
N PHE A 18 4.42 -3.49 -0.37
CA PHE A 18 3.04 -3.16 -0.07
C PHE A 18 2.08 -4.33 -0.27
N ILE A 19 2.20 -5.04 -1.40
CA ILE A 19 1.30 -6.15 -1.74
C ILE A 19 1.69 -7.45 -1.04
N SER A 20 2.86 -7.51 -0.42
CA SER A 20 3.35 -8.70 0.26
C SER A 20 2.46 -9.10 1.42
N ARG A 21 2.38 -10.40 1.71
CA ARG A 21 1.79 -10.93 2.95
C ARG A 21 2.54 -10.50 4.21
N ASN A 22 3.73 -9.92 4.06
CA ASN A 22 4.49 -9.33 5.15
C ASN A 22 4.13 -7.87 5.42
N ASN A 23 3.22 -7.27 4.64
CA ASN A 23 2.58 -6.01 4.99
C ASN A 23 1.65 -6.27 6.18
N ASP A 24 2.24 -6.30 7.37
CA ASP A 24 1.59 -6.62 8.63
C ASP A 24 1.22 -5.32 9.33
N LEU A 25 -0.08 -5.06 9.48
CA LEU A 25 -0.63 -3.94 10.21
C LEU A 25 -1.42 -4.49 11.40
N ALA A 26 -0.97 -4.18 12.61
CA ALA A 26 -1.56 -4.67 13.86
C ALA A 26 -1.64 -6.20 14.05
N GLY A 27 -0.87 -6.98 13.28
CA GLY A 27 -0.93 -8.44 13.26
C GLY A 27 -1.76 -9.01 12.11
N TYR A 28 -2.29 -8.18 11.22
CA TYR A 28 -3.11 -8.62 10.08
C TYR A 28 -2.53 -8.14 8.76
N TRP A 29 -2.95 -8.77 7.66
CA TRP A 29 -2.50 -8.34 6.35
C TRP A 29 -3.10 -6.97 5.99
N GLY A 30 -2.24 -5.95 5.90
CA GLY A 30 -2.66 -4.56 5.69
C GLY A 30 -3.50 -4.35 4.43
N LEU A 31 -3.26 -5.12 3.37
CA LEU A 31 -4.08 -5.06 2.16
C LEU A 31 -5.51 -5.58 2.38
N GLY A 32 -5.66 -6.62 3.21
CA GLY A 32 -6.98 -7.16 3.57
C GLY A 32 -7.78 -6.19 4.44
N LEU A 33 -7.10 -5.51 5.38
CA LEU A 33 -7.72 -4.44 6.17
C LEU A 33 -8.13 -3.25 5.29
N LEU A 34 -7.28 -2.84 4.35
CA LEU A 34 -7.62 -1.77 3.40
C LEU A 34 -8.79 -2.16 2.49
N CYS A 35 -8.84 -3.43 2.06
CA CYS A 35 -9.94 -3.96 1.28
C CYS A 35 -11.27 -3.88 2.06
N LEU A 36 -11.24 -4.22 3.36
CA LEU A 36 -12.40 -4.08 4.23
C LEU A 36 -12.83 -2.60 4.39
N GLU A 37 -11.88 -1.71 4.69
CA GLU A 37 -12.15 -0.28 4.89
C GLU A 37 -12.78 0.39 3.66
N THR A 38 -12.37 -0.04 2.46
CA THR A 38 -12.86 0.53 1.20
C THR A 38 -14.09 -0.18 0.61
N ALA A 39 -14.55 -1.28 1.22
CA ALA A 39 -15.59 -2.15 0.67
C ALA A 39 -16.96 -1.47 0.49
N THR A 40 -17.27 -0.45 1.30
CA THR A 40 -18.55 0.28 1.28
C THR A 40 -18.52 1.53 0.41
N LEU A 41 -17.37 1.86 -0.18
CA LEU A 41 -17.19 3.05 -0.99
C LEU A 41 -17.67 2.82 -2.43
N ALA A 42 -18.18 3.88 -3.05
CA ALA A 42 -18.61 3.84 -4.45
C ALA A 42 -17.45 3.55 -5.42
N ASP A 43 -16.25 4.09 -5.12
CA ASP A 43 -14.99 3.69 -5.75
C ASP A 43 -14.23 2.85 -4.72
N THR A 44 -14.14 1.54 -4.96
CA THR A 44 -13.43 0.59 -4.10
C THR A 44 -11.92 0.76 -4.26
N SER A 45 -11.42 1.93 -3.88
CA SER A 45 -10.04 2.35 -4.07
C SER A 45 -9.51 3.17 -2.88
N ALA A 46 -8.19 3.19 -2.75
CA ALA A 46 -7.48 4.08 -1.84
C ALA A 46 -6.26 4.68 -2.54
N ARG A 47 -6.09 5.99 -2.37
CA ARG A 47 -4.97 6.78 -2.87
C ARG A 47 -4.11 7.25 -1.71
N PHE A 48 -2.81 7.29 -1.92
CA PHE A 48 -1.83 7.66 -0.91
C PHE A 48 -0.88 8.70 -1.51
N ASP A 49 -0.68 9.81 -0.81
CA ASP A 49 0.46 10.69 -1.01
C ASP A 49 1.51 10.31 0.03
N LEU A 50 2.61 9.70 -0.43
CA LEU A 50 3.65 9.16 0.43
C LEU A 50 4.66 10.23 0.89
N LEU A 51 4.73 11.37 0.21
CA LEU A 51 5.51 12.52 0.67
C LEU A 51 4.76 13.26 1.77
N ALA A 52 3.47 13.52 1.56
CA ALA A 52 2.60 14.16 2.54
C ALA A 52 2.15 13.20 3.65
N ARG A 53 2.30 11.88 3.45
CA ARG A 53 1.85 10.82 4.37
C ARG A 53 0.35 10.87 4.62
N THR A 54 -0.42 11.12 3.57
CA THR A 54 -1.89 11.23 3.62
C THR A 54 -2.55 10.22 2.70
N SER A 55 -3.83 9.96 2.94
CA SER A 55 -4.63 9.04 2.13
C SER A 55 -6.02 9.59 1.82
N ALA A 56 -6.61 9.08 0.74
CA ALA A 56 -7.98 9.32 0.33
C ALA A 56 -8.59 7.97 -0.10
N PRO A 57 -9.63 7.45 0.58
CA PRO A 57 -10.27 8.01 1.78
C PRO A 57 -9.27 8.12 2.95
N GLY A 58 -9.47 9.08 3.85
CA GLY A 58 -8.61 9.28 5.04
C GLY A 58 -9.03 8.43 6.22
N GLY A 59 -9.36 7.16 5.98
CA GLY A 59 -9.76 6.21 7.03
C GLY A 59 -8.58 5.81 7.92
N PRO A 60 -8.84 5.21 9.09
CA PRO A 60 -7.79 4.81 10.03
C PRO A 60 -6.73 3.88 9.41
N ILE A 61 -7.15 2.89 8.60
CA ILE A 61 -6.26 1.91 7.97
C ILE A 61 -5.47 2.55 6.84
N SER A 62 -6.14 3.23 5.90
CA SER A 62 -5.47 3.92 4.81
C SER A 62 -4.49 4.99 5.32
N GLN A 63 -4.84 5.73 6.37
CA GLN A 63 -3.97 6.75 6.93
C GLN A 63 -2.75 6.15 7.65
N ALA A 64 -2.93 5.04 8.36
CA ALA A 64 -1.80 4.30 8.94
C ALA A 64 -0.85 3.77 7.86
N LEU A 65 -1.40 3.20 6.78
CA LEU A 65 -0.62 2.73 5.63
C LEU A 65 0.12 3.89 4.95
N ALA A 66 -0.51 5.06 4.77
CA ALA A 66 0.14 6.25 4.20
C ALA A 66 1.38 6.66 5.01
N ALA A 67 1.23 6.72 6.34
CA ALA A 67 2.33 7.09 7.24
C ALA A 67 3.47 6.06 7.20
N ASN A 68 3.13 4.78 7.28
CA ASN A 68 4.12 3.69 7.29
C ASN A 68 4.85 3.56 5.95
N TYR A 69 4.15 3.67 4.82
CA TYR A 69 4.80 3.59 3.50
C TYR A 69 5.53 4.87 3.10
N GLY A 70 5.19 6.02 3.70
CA GLY A 70 6.04 7.21 3.67
C GLY A 70 7.39 6.99 4.36
N ASP A 71 7.41 6.30 5.50
CA ASP A 71 8.65 5.89 6.18
C ASP A 71 9.45 4.88 5.34
N VAL A 72 8.80 3.89 4.72
CA VAL A 72 9.45 2.93 3.80
C VAL A 72 10.06 3.64 2.59
N LEU A 73 9.32 4.56 1.95
CA LEU A 73 9.84 5.36 0.84
C LEU A 73 11.08 6.15 1.26
N THR A 74 11.03 6.81 2.43
CA THR A 74 12.15 7.59 2.98
C THR A 74 13.40 6.71 3.14
N ALA A 75 13.24 5.50 3.69
CA ALA A 75 14.33 4.56 3.87
C ALA A 75 14.90 4.05 2.53
N LEU A 76 14.05 3.76 1.53
CA LEU A 76 14.48 3.33 0.20
C LEU A 76 15.26 4.42 -0.53
N LEU A 77 14.81 5.68 -0.43
CA LEU A 77 15.51 6.83 -1.00
C LEU A 77 16.88 7.04 -0.33
N ALA A 78 16.93 6.98 1.00
CA ALA A 78 18.18 7.13 1.75
C ALA A 78 19.23 6.05 1.38
N ARG A 79 18.80 4.79 1.24
CA ARG A 79 19.67 3.68 0.80
C ARG A 79 20.23 3.87 -0.61
N ALA A 80 19.55 4.64 -1.45
CA ALA A 80 19.97 4.93 -2.82
C ALA A 80 20.69 6.29 -2.95
N ASP A 81 20.97 6.96 -1.83
CA ASP A 81 21.53 8.32 -1.77
C ASP A 81 20.71 9.34 -2.58
N ILE A 82 19.37 9.25 -2.46
CA ILE A 82 18.41 10.15 -3.10
C ILE A 82 17.74 10.99 -2.02
N GLN A 83 17.77 12.31 -2.18
CA GLN A 83 17.03 13.21 -1.30
C GLN A 83 15.55 13.25 -1.68
N SER A 84 14.66 13.35 -0.69
CA SER A 84 13.22 13.46 -0.94
C SER A 84 12.85 14.68 -1.79
N SER A 85 13.61 15.77 -1.69
CA SER A 85 13.47 16.98 -2.53
C SER A 85 13.67 16.73 -4.02
N GLN A 86 14.27 15.60 -4.41
CA GLN A 86 14.42 15.20 -5.80
C GLN A 86 13.15 14.56 -6.38
N LEU A 87 12.12 14.36 -5.55
CA LEU A 87 10.77 13.98 -5.95
C LEU A 87 9.83 15.17 -5.79
N THR A 88 8.99 15.39 -6.78
CA THR A 88 7.86 16.35 -6.72
C THR A 88 6.56 15.66 -6.33
N SER A 89 6.46 14.34 -6.54
CA SER A 89 5.31 13.54 -6.14
C SER A 89 5.72 12.09 -5.92
N ALA A 90 5.07 11.44 -4.95
CA ALA A 90 5.13 10.00 -4.74
C ALA A 90 3.72 9.50 -4.39
N ALA A 91 2.99 9.06 -5.42
CA ALA A 91 1.63 8.58 -5.30
C ALA A 91 1.58 7.06 -5.34
N MET A 92 0.69 6.48 -4.55
CA MET A 92 0.30 5.07 -4.65
C MET A 92 -1.22 4.99 -4.71
N GLU A 93 -1.76 4.11 -5.56
CA GLU A 93 -3.20 3.87 -5.64
C GLU A 93 -3.45 2.37 -5.67
N VAL A 94 -4.41 1.93 -4.86
CA VAL A 94 -4.89 0.56 -4.80
C VAL A 94 -6.35 0.56 -5.21
N ARG A 95 -6.70 -0.24 -6.20
CA ARG A 95 -8.08 -0.42 -6.66
C ARG A 95 -8.46 -1.88 -6.54
N PHE A 96 -9.56 -2.15 -5.84
CA PHE A 96 -10.13 -3.47 -5.70
C PHE A 96 -11.19 -3.72 -6.79
N GLY A 97 -11.39 -4.98 -7.17
CA GLY A 97 -12.34 -5.40 -8.20
C GLY A 97 -11.78 -5.47 -9.63
N SER A 98 -10.51 -5.13 -9.87
CA SER A 98 -9.89 -5.18 -11.20
C SER A 98 -8.38 -5.41 -11.14
N PHE A 99 -7.80 -6.08 -12.15
CA PHE A 99 -6.34 -6.12 -12.35
C PHE A 99 -5.80 -4.85 -13.04
N GLY A 100 -6.68 -3.92 -13.41
CA GLY A 100 -6.31 -2.68 -14.09
C GLY A 100 -5.63 -2.99 -15.42
N MET A 101 -4.39 -2.52 -15.57
CA MET A 101 -3.56 -2.74 -16.77
C MET A 101 -2.70 -4.01 -16.69
N CYS A 102 -2.70 -4.71 -15.56
CA CYS A 102 -1.90 -5.93 -15.40
C CYS A 102 -2.59 -7.13 -16.06
N ALA A 103 -1.77 -8.04 -16.59
CA ALA A 103 -2.27 -9.35 -16.99
C ALA A 103 -2.79 -10.12 -15.77
N THR A 104 -3.77 -10.99 -15.99
CA THR A 104 -4.28 -11.90 -14.97
C THR A 104 -3.13 -12.76 -14.41
N PRO A 105 -2.94 -12.82 -13.08
CA PRO A 105 -1.94 -13.69 -12.48
C PRO A 105 -2.17 -15.17 -12.84
N LEU A 106 -1.10 -15.92 -13.06
CA LEU A 106 -1.16 -17.35 -13.40
C LEU A 106 -1.57 -18.25 -12.22
N TRP A 107 -1.63 -17.70 -11.02
CA TRP A 107 -2.09 -18.36 -9.80
C TRP A 107 -3.44 -17.79 -9.38
N THR A 108 -4.24 -18.60 -8.70
CA THR A 108 -5.45 -18.13 -8.03
C THR A 108 -5.14 -17.72 -6.59
N GLY A 109 -5.90 -16.77 -6.06
CA GLY A 109 -5.84 -16.38 -4.67
C GLY A 109 -7.25 -16.17 -4.11
N ARG A 110 -7.34 -15.93 -2.80
CA ARG A 110 -8.62 -15.67 -2.13
C ARG A 110 -9.08 -14.24 -2.42
N GLY A 111 -10.37 -14.08 -2.72
CA GLY A 111 -11.05 -12.79 -2.84
C GLY A 111 -11.04 -12.21 -4.25
N ALA A 112 -11.33 -10.91 -4.34
CA ALA A 112 -11.46 -10.18 -5.59
C ALA A 112 -10.09 -9.78 -6.15
N PRO A 113 -9.97 -9.55 -7.47
CA PRO A 113 -8.76 -8.97 -8.05
C PRO A 113 -8.49 -7.58 -7.48
N TYR A 114 -7.22 -7.19 -7.41
CA TYR A 114 -6.81 -5.82 -7.14
C TYR A 114 -5.68 -5.39 -8.08
N HIS A 115 -5.54 -4.08 -8.22
CA HIS A 115 -4.46 -3.40 -8.92
C HIS A 115 -3.83 -2.38 -7.99
N CYS A 116 -2.51 -2.36 -7.93
CA CYS A 116 -1.71 -1.40 -7.18
C CYS A 116 -0.77 -0.69 -8.16
N SER A 117 -0.85 0.63 -8.20
CA SER A 117 0.02 1.49 -8.99
C SER A 117 0.83 2.41 -8.10
N ILE A 118 2.11 2.57 -8.44
CA ILE A 118 3.00 3.51 -7.77
C ILE A 118 3.56 4.44 -8.84
N VAL A 119 3.48 5.74 -8.58
CA VAL A 119 3.97 6.79 -9.47
C VAL A 119 4.91 7.69 -8.68
N LEU A 120 6.20 7.64 -9.01
CA LEU A 120 7.20 8.59 -8.49
C LEU A 120 7.51 9.60 -9.59
N VAL A 121 7.39 10.89 -9.29
CA VAL A 121 7.73 11.97 -10.23
C VAL A 121 8.97 12.68 -9.72
N SER A 122 10.02 12.73 -10.54
CA SER A 122 11.25 13.44 -10.18
C SER A 122 11.11 14.94 -10.35
N GLN A 123 12.06 15.70 -9.79
CA GLN A 123 12.15 17.15 -9.93
C GLN A 123 12.20 17.64 -11.39
N VAL A 124 12.71 16.80 -12.31
CA VAL A 124 12.73 17.10 -13.75
C VAL A 124 11.43 16.72 -14.47
N GLY A 125 10.38 16.34 -13.73
CA GLY A 125 9.06 15.99 -14.26
C GLY A 125 8.94 14.58 -14.82
N LYS A 126 9.97 13.74 -14.70
CA LYS A 126 9.93 12.37 -15.23
C LYS A 126 9.20 11.44 -14.27
N ALA A 127 8.19 10.74 -14.78
CA ALA A 127 7.42 9.74 -14.03
C ALA A 127 8.05 8.33 -14.11
N TYR A 128 8.05 7.64 -12.98
CA TYR A 128 8.48 6.25 -12.81
C TYR A 128 7.32 5.47 -12.24
N ILE A 129 6.81 4.52 -13.03
CA ILE A 129 5.56 3.82 -12.74
C ILE A 129 5.84 2.34 -12.54
N SER A 130 5.27 1.76 -11.50
CA SER A 130 5.16 0.32 -11.31
C SER A 130 3.69 -0.07 -11.15
N ASN A 131 3.33 -1.21 -11.73
CA ASN A 131 1.98 -1.77 -11.65
C ASN A 131 2.08 -3.21 -11.15
N LEU A 132 1.27 -3.55 -10.17
CA LEU A 132 1.21 -4.85 -9.54
C LEU A 132 -0.25 -5.24 -9.38
N ALA A 133 -0.52 -6.53 -9.37
CA ALA A 133 -1.87 -7.04 -9.27
C ALA A 133 -1.89 -8.40 -8.57
N GLY A 134 -3.03 -8.74 -8.00
CA GLY A 134 -3.22 -9.99 -7.27
C GLY A 134 -4.66 -10.17 -6.83
N TYR A 135 -4.86 -11.07 -5.88
CA TYR A 135 -6.16 -11.31 -5.26
C TYR A 135 -6.12 -10.89 -3.79
N CYS A 136 -7.20 -10.27 -3.33
CA CYS A 136 -7.37 -9.83 -1.96
C CYS A 136 -8.81 -10.09 -1.50
N ALA A 137 -8.95 -10.67 -0.31
CA ALA A 137 -10.21 -10.74 0.39
C ALA A 137 -10.22 -9.67 1.50
N PRO A 138 -11.38 -9.09 1.82
CA PRO A 138 -11.55 -8.30 3.04
C PRO A 138 -11.09 -9.09 4.26
N HIS A 139 -10.48 -8.38 5.22
CA HIS A 139 -10.06 -8.95 6.49
C HIS A 139 -11.25 -9.63 7.21
N ASP A 140 -11.01 -10.83 7.72
CA ASP A 140 -11.98 -11.61 8.49
C ASP A 140 -11.28 -12.34 9.65
N PRO A 141 -11.51 -11.90 10.92
CA PRO A 141 -10.86 -12.50 12.08
C PRO A 141 -11.36 -13.92 12.40
N GLY A 142 -12.49 -14.36 11.84
CA GLY A 142 -12.99 -15.73 11.99
C GLY A 142 -12.22 -16.76 11.14
N ILE A 143 -11.49 -16.29 10.13
CA ILE A 143 -10.76 -17.12 9.17
C ILE A 143 -9.25 -16.86 9.26
N GLU A 144 -8.84 -15.65 9.63
CA GLU A 144 -7.45 -15.23 9.70
C GLU A 144 -6.88 -15.34 11.11
N SER A 145 -5.64 -15.82 11.22
CA SER A 145 -4.89 -15.77 12.47
C SER A 145 -4.09 -14.48 12.57
N ARG A 146 -4.10 -13.85 13.75
CA ARG A 146 -3.26 -12.70 14.05
C ARG A 146 -1.78 -13.13 14.09
N SER A 147 -0.96 -12.44 13.32
CA SER A 147 0.49 -12.57 13.31
C SER A 147 1.10 -12.16 14.65
N THR A 148 2.11 -12.91 15.09
CA THR A 148 2.89 -12.65 16.32
C THR A 148 4.18 -11.88 16.05
N ARG A 149 4.38 -11.38 14.83
CA ARG A 149 5.62 -10.72 14.42
C ARG A 149 5.85 -9.43 15.22
N ALA A 150 7.07 -9.30 15.75
CA ALA A 150 7.51 -8.09 16.44
C ALA A 150 7.59 -6.84 15.54
N ASN A 151 7.60 -7.02 14.21
CA ASN A 151 7.70 -5.95 13.21
C ASN A 151 6.34 -5.55 12.62
N ALA A 152 5.22 -5.88 13.27
CA ALA A 152 3.92 -5.37 12.85
C ALA A 152 3.97 -3.84 12.80
N LEU A 153 3.56 -3.27 11.67
CA LEU A 153 3.49 -1.83 11.50
C LEU A 153 2.51 -1.28 12.54
N PRO A 154 2.88 -0.21 13.27
CA PRO A 154 2.03 0.35 14.29
C PRO A 154 0.78 0.98 13.66
N LEU A 155 -0.35 0.83 14.33
CA LEU A 155 -1.50 1.67 14.13
C LEU A 155 -1.21 3.03 14.75
N ARG A 156 -0.71 3.97 13.95
CA ARG A 156 -0.60 5.36 14.41
C ARG A 156 -2.01 5.97 14.37
N GLY A 157 -2.65 6.08 15.53
CA GLY A 157 -3.94 6.78 15.68
C GLY A 157 -5.20 5.94 15.50
N VAL A 158 -5.10 4.60 15.51
CA VAL A 158 -6.27 3.68 15.46
C VAL A 158 -6.31 2.88 16.76
N LEU A 159 -7.47 2.87 17.44
CA LEU A 159 -7.68 2.04 18.63
C LEU A 159 -7.78 0.57 18.21
N ALA A 160 -7.16 -0.35 18.96
CA ALA A 160 -7.11 -1.77 18.62
C ALA A 160 -8.51 -2.44 18.49
N ASP A 161 -9.54 -1.82 19.09
CA ASP A 161 -10.91 -2.32 19.08
C ASP A 161 -11.62 -2.14 17.72
N GLU A 162 -11.17 -1.21 16.88
CA GLU A 162 -11.78 -0.97 15.55
C GLU A 162 -11.46 -2.08 14.55
N ILE A 163 -10.41 -2.87 14.77
CA ILE A 163 -9.95 -3.93 13.84
C ILE A 163 -10.69 -5.25 14.05
N ASN A 164 -11.13 -5.54 15.28
CA ASN A 164 -11.72 -6.83 15.66
C ASN A 164 -13.26 -6.85 15.61
N THR A 165 -13.90 -5.76 15.17
CA THR A 165 -15.35 -5.72 15.08
C THR A 165 -15.77 -6.35 13.75
N PRO A 166 -16.45 -7.52 13.73
CA PRO A 166 -16.98 -8.06 12.50
C PRO A 166 -17.98 -7.06 11.90
N GLY A 167 -17.89 -6.83 10.59
CA GLY A 167 -18.88 -6.03 9.88
C GLY A 167 -20.27 -6.59 10.16
N GLN A 168 -21.11 -5.79 10.82
CA GLN A 168 -22.52 -6.12 11.01
C GLN A 168 -23.28 -6.04 9.69
#